data_AF-A0AAN8A8Z1-F1
#
_entry.id   AF-A0AAN8A8Z1-F1
#
_cell.length_a   1.000
_cell.length_b   1.000
_cell.length_c   1.000
_cell.angle_alpha   90.00
_cell.angle_beta   90.00
_cell.angle_gamma   90.00
#
_symmetry.space_group_name_H-M   'P 1'
#
loop_
_entity.id
_entity.type
_entity.pdbx_description
1 polymer ?
#
loop_
_entity_poly.entity_id
_entity_poly.type
_entity_poly.pdbx_seq_one_letter_code
_entity_poly.pdbx_strand_id
1 'polypeptide(L)'
;MRYFDHRSALKFNNLRFIFYCKNITIRKYSSKASSNHILKQKEELLHGMNRLLKKTIDFKFSIPRKNKLMIDKDLEQFLKRSNEANNLKDFDGTYLPDTFGSNQNIPIDPAIERELNLILSHFQAPIDFAFGYGSGVFKQNGYDNLKGSNKPQIDLIFGVKDPLKFHKINIYQNPDHYSSLKWCGSSVISYFQDIGAGIYFNPFVNIAGREVKYGVVSLERIVQDLCTWDSFYLAGRLQKPVKILKDNNIIKYWNQLNLKSAATVAKYLLHNDNTVKSRLDEFEFYQRIAGLSYIGDIRYTLGGENPNKVNNIVEKNFHNFQKYYGSIYEDVIFHNRDYLPLGYSLDNCLKTLRSHIQRTSILQTLKGIATAGATKSFKYAWSKKMKAWKGK
;
A
#
# COMPACT_ATOMS: atom_id res chain seq x y z
N MET A 1 -6.96 -56.13 19.35
CA MET A 1 -6.25 -56.30 18.06
C MET A 1 -7.20 -55.85 16.95
N ARG A 2 -6.69 -55.05 16.00
CA ARG A 2 -7.36 -54.48 14.79
C ARG A 2 -8.05 -53.11 14.93
N TYR A 3 -7.27 -52.09 14.54
CA TYR A 3 -7.58 -50.99 13.61
C TYR A 3 -9.05 -50.64 13.33
N PHE A 4 -9.43 -49.41 13.68
CA PHE A 4 -10.55 -48.69 13.06
C PHE A 4 -10.02 -47.49 12.28
N ASP A 5 -10.40 -47.45 11.01
CA ASP A 5 -10.04 -46.49 9.97
C ASP A 5 -10.84 -45.17 10.15
N HIS A 6 -10.14 -44.06 10.38
CA HIS A 6 -10.73 -42.72 10.44
C HIS A 6 -10.80 -42.12 9.02
N ARG A 7 -11.84 -42.47 8.26
CA ARG A 7 -12.26 -41.71 7.07
C ARG A 7 -13.77 -41.66 6.96
N SER A 8 -14.42 -40.75 7.68
CA SER A 8 -15.71 -40.14 7.29
C SER A 8 -16.31 -39.27 8.41
N ALA A 9 -15.78 -38.06 8.61
CA ALA A 9 -16.50 -37.01 9.35
C ALA A 9 -15.90 -35.63 9.07
N LEU A 10 -16.21 -35.03 7.92
CA LEU A 10 -16.06 -33.58 7.67
C LEU A 10 -16.64 -33.25 6.27
N LYS A 11 -17.93 -33.52 6.08
CA LYS A 11 -18.73 -32.89 5.04
C LYS A 11 -20.01 -32.37 5.67
N PHE A 12 -20.36 -31.14 5.32
CA PHE A 12 -21.56 -30.38 5.70
C PHE A 12 -21.58 -29.76 7.12
N ASN A 13 -20.98 -28.58 7.26
CA ASN A 13 -21.48 -27.57 8.23
C ASN A 13 -21.25 -26.09 7.83
N ASN A 14 -20.65 -25.79 6.66
CA ASN A 14 -20.36 -24.40 6.27
C ASN A 14 -21.46 -23.66 5.48
N LEU A 15 -22.63 -24.28 5.23
CA LEU A 15 -23.72 -23.62 4.50
C LEU A 15 -24.79 -22.97 5.39
N ARG A 16 -24.77 -23.19 6.71
CA ARG A 16 -25.78 -22.61 7.63
C ARG A 16 -25.48 -21.18 8.09
N PHE A 17 -24.26 -20.66 7.90
CA PHE A 17 -23.89 -19.34 8.44
C PHE A 17 -24.26 -18.15 7.55
N ILE A 18 -24.54 -18.36 6.25
CA ILE A 18 -24.90 -17.28 5.31
C ILE A 18 -26.34 -16.77 5.53
N PHE A 19 -27.20 -17.53 6.22
CA PHE A 19 -28.60 -17.14 6.41
C PHE A 19 -28.84 -16.15 7.55
N TYR A 20 -27.91 -15.98 8.50
CA TYR A 20 -28.15 -15.13 9.67
C TYR A 20 -28.07 -13.61 9.40
N CYS A 21 -27.48 -13.19 8.27
CA CYS A 21 -27.42 -11.78 7.89
C CYS A 21 -28.59 -11.30 7.00
N LYS A 22 -29.58 -12.15 6.70
CA LYS A 22 -30.74 -11.78 5.87
C LYS A 22 -31.93 -11.20 6.64
N ASN A 23 -31.96 -11.29 7.98
CA ASN A 23 -33.12 -10.89 8.79
C ASN A 23 -32.83 -9.69 9.71
N ILE A 24 -32.36 -8.58 9.14
CA ILE A 24 -32.50 -7.26 9.79
C ILE A 24 -33.68 -6.56 9.12
N THR A 25 -34.85 -6.74 9.73
CA THR A 25 -36.12 -6.14 9.33
C THR A 25 -36.04 -4.62 9.46
N ILE A 26 -36.06 -3.91 8.33
CA ILE A 26 -36.21 -2.45 8.29
C ILE A 26 -37.66 -2.12 8.67
N ARG A 27 -37.88 -1.62 9.89
CA ARG A 27 -39.15 -0.99 10.28
C ARG A 27 -39.31 0.33 9.49
N LYS A 28 -40.38 0.39 8.70
CA LYS A 28 -40.82 1.56 7.93
C LYS A 28 -41.19 2.72 8.86
N TYR A 29 -40.58 3.89 8.64
CA TYR A 29 -41.23 5.17 8.90
C TYR A 29 -41.30 5.96 7.59
N SER A 30 -42.48 6.54 7.36
CA SER A 30 -42.97 7.11 6.12
C SER A 30 -42.60 8.61 6.00
N SER A 31 -42.03 9.01 4.86
CA SER A 31 -42.44 10.22 4.14
C SER A 31 -42.06 10.10 2.65
N LYS A 32 -43.04 10.40 1.78
CA LYS A 32 -43.05 10.09 0.34
C LYS A 32 -42.44 11.23 -0.50
N ALA A 33 -41.71 10.82 -1.54
CA ALA A 33 -41.76 11.31 -2.94
C ALA A 33 -40.41 11.63 -3.61
N SER A 34 -39.33 11.96 -2.88
CA SER A 34 -37.99 12.19 -3.48
C SER A 34 -37.02 10.99 -3.33
N SER A 35 -37.35 10.04 -2.45
CA SER A 35 -36.45 8.94 -2.05
C SER A 35 -36.40 7.76 -3.02
N ASN A 36 -37.39 7.58 -3.90
CA ASN A 36 -37.51 6.35 -4.71
C ASN A 36 -36.46 6.24 -5.82
N HIS A 37 -36.06 7.35 -6.44
CA HIS A 37 -35.04 7.31 -7.51
C HIS A 37 -33.63 7.05 -6.95
N ILE A 38 -33.33 7.61 -5.77
CA ILE A 38 -32.07 7.40 -5.06
C ILE A 38 -32.00 6.00 -4.44
N LEU A 39 -33.13 5.48 -3.92
CA LEU A 39 -33.23 4.10 -3.43
C LEU A 39 -33.05 3.10 -4.57
N LYS A 40 -33.67 3.33 -5.73
CA LYS A 40 -33.55 2.45 -6.90
C LYS A 40 -32.13 2.43 -7.47
N GLN A 41 -31.47 3.60 -7.59
CA GLN A 41 -30.05 3.67 -7.94
C GLN A 41 -29.16 2.99 -6.90
N LYS A 42 -29.42 3.15 -5.60
CA LYS A 42 -28.67 2.44 -4.55
C LYS A 42 -28.86 0.93 -4.64
N GLU A 43 -30.08 0.46 -4.88
CA GLU A 43 -30.38 -0.97 -5.02
C GLU A 43 -29.72 -1.58 -6.26
N GLU A 44 -29.72 -0.89 -7.40
CA GLU A 44 -29.03 -1.30 -8.62
C GLU A 44 -27.51 -1.32 -8.43
N LEU A 45 -26.94 -0.33 -7.73
CA LEU A 45 -25.51 -0.29 -7.40
C LEU A 45 -25.12 -1.41 -6.44
N LEU A 46 -25.95 -1.67 -5.41
CA LEU A 46 -25.77 -2.80 -4.48
C LEU A 46 -25.91 -4.15 -5.20
N HIS A 47 -26.83 -4.29 -6.15
CA HIS A 47 -26.97 -5.50 -6.95
C HIS A 47 -25.77 -5.72 -7.88
N GLY A 48 -25.29 -4.66 -8.54
CA GLY A 48 -24.07 -4.70 -9.36
C GLY A 48 -22.83 -5.06 -8.53
N MET A 49 -22.69 -4.47 -7.34
CA MET A 49 -21.61 -4.76 -6.39
C MET A 49 -21.67 -6.20 -5.87
N ASN A 50 -22.87 -6.71 -5.53
CA ASN A 50 -23.03 -8.09 -5.10
C ASN A 50 -22.71 -9.08 -6.23
N ARG A 51 -23.04 -8.76 -7.48
CA ARG A 51 -22.73 -9.59 -8.65
C ARG A 51 -21.21 -9.62 -8.94
N LEU A 52 -20.51 -8.49 -8.76
CA LEU A 52 -19.06 -8.39 -8.92
C LEU A 52 -18.29 -9.01 -7.76
N LEU A 53 -18.75 -8.83 -6.53
CA LEU A 53 -18.20 -9.50 -5.35
C LEU A 53 -18.37 -11.01 -5.49
N LYS A 54 -19.53 -11.49 -5.93
CA LYS A 54 -19.77 -12.91 -6.19
C LYS A 54 -18.84 -13.44 -7.29
N LYS A 55 -18.67 -12.73 -8.41
CA LYS A 55 -17.67 -13.10 -9.45
C LYS A 55 -16.23 -13.11 -8.93
N THR A 56 -15.85 -12.17 -8.07
CA THR A 56 -14.49 -12.08 -7.49
C THR A 56 -14.26 -13.20 -6.46
N ILE A 57 -15.29 -13.52 -5.68
CA ILE A 57 -15.31 -14.63 -4.73
C ILE A 57 -15.27 -15.96 -5.50
N ASP A 58 -16.10 -16.16 -6.53
CA ASP A 58 -16.14 -17.35 -7.38
C ASP A 58 -14.81 -17.53 -8.14
N PHE A 59 -14.19 -16.46 -8.64
CA PHE A 59 -12.84 -16.47 -9.23
C PHE A 59 -11.78 -16.91 -8.22
N LYS A 60 -11.88 -16.45 -6.96
CA LYS A 60 -10.91 -16.77 -5.90
C LYS A 60 -11.15 -18.15 -5.25
N PHE A 61 -12.39 -18.62 -5.19
CA PHE A 61 -12.76 -19.99 -4.80
C PHE A 61 -12.46 -21.03 -5.89
N SER A 62 -12.31 -20.59 -7.14
CA SER A 62 -11.83 -21.42 -8.25
C SER A 62 -10.31 -21.56 -8.29
N ILE A 63 -9.55 -20.81 -7.50
CA ILE A 63 -8.11 -21.02 -7.30
C ILE A 63 -7.95 -22.12 -6.24
N PRO A 64 -7.62 -23.37 -6.62
CA PRO A 64 -7.53 -24.46 -5.67
C PRO A 64 -6.39 -24.20 -4.68
N ARG A 65 -6.49 -24.69 -3.43
CA ARG A 65 -5.41 -24.62 -2.42
C ARG A 65 -4.03 -25.09 -2.94
N LYS A 66 -4.01 -25.98 -3.95
CA LYS A 66 -2.82 -26.41 -4.68
C LYS A 66 -2.06 -25.25 -5.35
N ASN A 67 -2.78 -24.25 -5.86
CA ASN A 67 -2.18 -23.09 -6.56
C ASN A 67 -1.58 -22.07 -5.58
N LYS A 68 -2.07 -21.94 -4.34
CA LYS A 68 -1.40 -21.10 -3.33
C LYS A 68 -0.03 -21.69 -2.96
N LEU A 69 0.03 -23.01 -2.76
CA LEU A 69 1.28 -23.74 -2.53
C LEU A 69 2.22 -23.70 -3.75
N MET A 70 1.65 -23.66 -4.97
CA MET A 70 2.41 -23.52 -6.21
C MET A 70 2.95 -22.10 -6.39
N ILE A 71 2.17 -21.07 -6.05
CA ILE A 71 2.61 -19.66 -6.03
C ILE A 71 3.69 -19.45 -4.98
N ASP A 72 3.59 -20.07 -3.80
CA ASP A 72 4.63 -20.00 -2.77
C ASP A 72 5.92 -20.70 -3.24
N LYS A 73 5.81 -21.83 -3.95
CA LYS A 73 6.96 -22.52 -4.58
C LYS A 73 7.55 -21.73 -5.76
N ASP A 74 6.72 -21.09 -6.56
CA ASP A 74 7.14 -20.23 -7.67
C ASP A 74 7.78 -18.95 -7.13
N LEU A 75 7.34 -18.44 -5.97
CA LEU A 75 7.94 -17.31 -5.26
C LEU A 75 9.27 -17.72 -4.62
N GLU A 76 9.36 -18.89 -3.97
CA GLU A 76 10.63 -19.43 -3.47
C GLU A 76 11.61 -19.70 -4.62
N GLN A 77 11.13 -20.28 -5.71
CA GLN A 77 11.93 -20.53 -6.90
C GLN A 77 12.29 -19.24 -7.63
N PHE A 78 11.43 -18.21 -7.58
CA PHE A 78 11.70 -16.86 -8.06
C PHE A 78 12.75 -16.16 -7.20
N LEU A 79 12.63 -16.23 -5.87
CA LEU A 79 13.65 -15.71 -4.95
C LEU A 79 14.97 -16.44 -5.17
N LYS A 80 14.94 -17.76 -5.35
CA LYS A 80 16.12 -18.58 -5.67
C LYS A 80 16.73 -18.23 -7.03
N ARG A 81 15.92 -18.04 -8.09
CA ARG A 81 16.39 -17.64 -9.43
C ARG A 81 16.83 -16.18 -9.52
N SER A 82 16.18 -15.28 -8.78
CA SER A 82 16.58 -13.88 -8.65
C SER A 82 17.88 -13.75 -7.87
N ASN A 83 18.15 -14.68 -6.94
CA ASN A 83 19.45 -14.82 -6.28
C ASN A 83 20.52 -15.36 -7.24
N GLU A 84 20.15 -16.27 -8.14
CA GLU A 84 21.05 -16.83 -9.17
C GLU A 84 21.41 -15.83 -10.29
N ALA A 85 20.46 -15.01 -10.76
CA ALA A 85 20.64 -14.11 -11.90
C ALA A 85 21.47 -12.84 -11.60
N ASN A 86 21.62 -12.46 -10.33
CA ASN A 86 22.27 -11.21 -9.90
C ASN A 86 23.67 -11.41 -9.28
N ASN A 87 24.29 -12.60 -9.35
CA ASN A 87 25.45 -12.93 -8.50
C ASN A 87 25.17 -12.64 -7.01
N LEU A 88 23.96 -12.92 -6.54
CA LEU A 88 23.56 -12.75 -5.13
C LEU A 88 23.38 -14.12 -4.49
N LYS A 89 24.48 -14.85 -4.37
CA LYS A 89 24.58 -15.84 -3.30
C LYS A 89 24.60 -15.07 -1.97
N ASP A 90 23.68 -15.42 -1.08
CA ASP A 90 23.86 -15.28 0.38
C ASP A 90 23.54 -13.93 1.09
N PHE A 91 22.62 -13.08 0.61
CA PHE A 91 22.08 -12.03 1.50
C PHE A 91 20.88 -12.54 2.30
N ASP A 92 21.16 -13.12 3.47
CA ASP A 92 20.19 -13.61 4.46
C ASP A 92 19.66 -12.50 5.40
N GLY A 93 20.09 -11.25 5.21
CA GLY A 93 19.73 -10.11 6.06
C GLY A 93 20.64 -9.89 7.27
N THR A 94 21.68 -10.72 7.47
CA THR A 94 22.51 -10.68 8.69
C THR A 94 23.55 -9.56 8.71
N TYR A 95 24.09 -9.15 7.55
CA TYR A 95 25.12 -8.10 7.50
C TYR A 95 24.99 -7.17 6.29
N LEU A 96 24.74 -5.88 6.57
CA LEU A 96 24.91 -4.77 5.60
C LEU A 96 26.00 -3.85 6.14
N PRO A 97 26.90 -3.31 5.28
CA PRO A 97 27.82 -2.25 5.69
C PRO A 97 27.06 -1.09 6.34
N ASP A 98 27.62 -0.47 7.37
CA ASP A 98 26.94 0.61 8.12
C ASP A 98 26.50 1.79 7.25
N THR A 99 27.23 2.05 6.16
CA THR A 99 26.94 3.11 5.20
C THR A 99 25.88 2.72 4.16
N PHE A 100 25.57 1.42 4.02
CA PHE A 100 24.63 0.92 3.02
C PHE A 100 23.21 1.41 3.34
N GLY A 101 22.54 1.98 2.33
CA GLY A 101 21.18 2.48 2.49
C GLY A 101 21.07 3.71 3.41
N SER A 102 22.18 4.36 3.78
CA SER A 102 22.18 5.57 4.61
C SER A 102 21.41 6.74 3.97
N ASN A 103 21.35 6.79 2.63
CA ASN A 103 20.49 7.68 1.85
C ASN A 103 19.00 7.52 2.20
N GLN A 104 18.58 6.35 2.70
CA GLN A 104 17.19 6.08 3.07
C GLN A 104 16.79 6.67 4.43
N ASN A 105 17.75 7.12 5.24
CA ASN A 105 17.52 7.74 6.53
C ASN A 105 17.25 9.25 6.38
N ILE A 106 15.99 9.58 6.10
CA ILE A 106 15.53 10.97 5.94
C ILE A 106 15.25 11.60 7.32
N PRO A 107 15.91 12.71 7.67
CA PRO A 107 15.63 13.42 8.91
C PRO A 107 14.29 14.14 8.84
N ILE A 108 13.64 14.32 9.99
CA ILE A 108 12.43 15.11 10.14
C ILE A 108 12.55 15.97 11.40
N ASP A 109 11.60 16.87 11.60
CA ASP A 109 11.46 17.65 12.82
C ASP A 109 11.47 16.75 14.07
N PRO A 110 12.36 16.99 15.06
CA PRO A 110 12.49 16.13 16.24
C PRO A 110 11.21 15.99 17.07
N ALA A 111 10.33 16.99 17.09
CA ALA A 111 9.07 16.91 17.81
C ALA A 111 8.10 15.95 17.09
N ILE A 112 8.07 15.97 15.75
CA ILE A 112 7.30 14.98 14.97
C ILE A 112 7.89 13.59 15.18
N GLU A 113 9.22 13.44 15.19
CA GLU A 113 9.85 12.14 15.40
C GLU A 113 9.47 11.53 16.76
N ARG A 114 9.47 12.34 17.84
CA ARG A 114 8.96 11.92 19.15
C ARG A 114 7.48 11.51 19.09
N GLU A 115 6.65 12.29 18.41
CA GLU A 115 5.22 12.00 18.22
C GLU A 115 5.01 10.65 17.49
N LEU A 116 5.76 10.39 16.43
CA LEU A 116 5.71 9.13 15.69
C LEU A 116 6.16 7.94 16.53
N ASN A 117 7.19 8.13 17.36
CA ASN A 117 7.66 7.09 18.28
C ASN A 117 6.63 6.77 19.37
N LEU A 118 5.91 7.79 19.88
CA LEU A 118 4.79 7.59 20.81
C LEU A 118 3.62 6.84 20.15
N ILE A 119 3.32 7.14 18.89
CA ILE A 119 2.29 6.40 18.15
C ILE A 119 2.73 4.95 17.93
N LEU A 120 4.01 4.70 17.64
CA LEU A 120 4.52 3.35 17.42
C LEU A 120 4.52 2.52 18.72
N SER A 121 4.88 3.12 19.86
CA SER A 121 4.88 2.44 21.17
C SER A 121 3.48 2.12 21.71
N HIS A 122 2.43 2.72 21.15
CA HIS A 122 1.04 2.38 21.46
C HIS A 122 0.68 0.93 21.10
N PHE A 123 1.33 0.31 20.13
CA PHE A 123 0.96 -1.03 19.66
C PHE A 123 1.70 -2.14 20.45
N GLN A 124 0.95 -3.04 21.09
CA GLN A 124 1.50 -4.24 21.74
C GLN A 124 1.86 -5.34 20.72
N ALA A 125 1.18 -5.36 19.58
CA ALA A 125 1.45 -6.31 18.53
C ALA A 125 2.84 -6.04 17.91
N PRO A 126 3.66 -7.07 17.65
CA PRO A 126 5.01 -6.87 17.14
C PRO A 126 4.98 -6.24 15.74
N ILE A 127 5.73 -5.16 15.59
CA ILE A 127 6.00 -4.49 14.31
C ILE A 127 7.47 -4.72 13.99
N ASP A 128 7.79 -5.26 12.82
CA ASP A 128 9.16 -5.64 12.42
C ASP A 128 9.80 -4.59 11.50
N PHE A 129 8.98 -3.80 10.81
CA PHE A 129 9.38 -2.67 9.97
C PHE A 129 8.30 -1.59 10.03
N ALA A 130 8.68 -0.32 10.04
CA ALA A 130 7.70 0.77 10.03
C ALA A 130 8.24 2.00 9.32
N PHE A 131 7.39 2.65 8.53
CA PHE A 131 7.69 3.97 8.01
C PHE A 131 6.47 4.90 8.03
N GLY A 132 6.74 6.17 8.28
CA GLY A 132 5.78 7.25 8.22
C GLY A 132 5.96 8.10 6.97
N TYR A 133 4.86 8.66 6.47
CA TYR A 133 4.87 9.32 5.19
C TYR A 133 3.78 10.39 5.01
N GLY A 134 3.95 11.24 3.99
CA GLY A 134 2.95 12.25 3.63
C GLY A 134 3.08 13.54 4.45
N SER A 135 2.09 14.43 4.30
CA SER A 135 2.14 15.79 4.89
C SER A 135 2.03 15.80 6.42
N GLY A 136 1.62 14.69 7.04
CA GLY A 136 1.64 14.53 8.50
C GLY A 136 3.03 14.27 9.08
N VAL A 137 3.98 13.83 8.24
CA VAL A 137 5.36 13.47 8.63
C VAL A 137 6.36 14.50 8.12
N PHE A 138 6.21 14.91 6.86
CA PHE A 138 7.01 15.98 6.26
C PHE A 138 6.19 17.27 6.34
N LYS A 139 6.45 18.07 7.39
CA LYS A 139 5.79 19.37 7.60
C LYS A 139 5.88 20.23 6.35
N GLN A 140 4.80 20.94 6.07
CA GLN A 140 4.76 21.98 5.04
C GLN A 140 4.70 23.33 5.75
N ASN A 141 5.25 24.38 5.13
CA ASN A 141 5.14 25.75 5.66
C ASN A 141 3.66 26.12 5.86
N GLY A 142 3.31 26.66 7.04
CA GLY A 142 1.95 27.11 7.39
C GLY A 142 1.10 26.17 8.25
N TYR A 143 1.62 24.99 8.63
CA TYR A 143 0.92 24.07 9.53
C TYR A 143 1.23 24.28 11.02
N ASP A 144 2.15 25.19 11.35
CA ASP A 144 2.64 25.41 12.72
C ASP A 144 1.56 25.93 13.68
N ASN A 145 0.51 26.58 13.14
CA ASN A 145 -0.58 27.14 13.92
C ASN A 145 -1.82 26.23 14.05
N LEU A 146 -1.81 25.02 13.46
CA LEU A 146 -2.98 24.13 13.50
C LEU A 146 -3.01 23.31 14.80
N LYS A 147 -4.07 23.51 15.60
CA LYS A 147 -4.34 22.74 16.82
C LYS A 147 -5.24 21.53 16.54
N GLY A 148 -5.03 20.45 17.31
CA GLY A 148 -5.91 19.28 17.34
C GLY A 148 -6.18 18.62 15.98
N SER A 149 -7.46 18.37 15.67
CA SER A 149 -7.95 17.69 14.46
C SER A 149 -7.70 18.45 13.15
N ASN A 150 -7.20 19.69 13.20
CA ASN A 150 -6.83 20.46 11.99
C ASN A 150 -5.43 20.10 11.48
N LYS A 151 -4.60 19.43 12.28
CA LYS A 151 -3.31 18.93 11.82
C LYS A 151 -3.52 17.82 10.77
N PRO A 152 -2.65 17.73 9.75
CA PRO A 152 -2.74 16.68 8.74
C PRO A 152 -2.66 15.29 9.39
N GLN A 153 -3.44 14.36 8.82
CA GLN A 153 -3.41 12.94 9.17
C GLN A 153 -2.00 12.37 8.96
N ILE A 154 -1.53 11.58 9.93
CA ILE A 154 -0.28 10.83 9.82
C ILE A 154 -0.58 9.51 9.10
N ASP A 155 0.12 9.26 7.99
CA ASP A 155 0.04 7.99 7.28
C ASP A 155 1.24 7.10 7.66
N LEU A 156 0.97 5.88 8.12
CA LEU A 156 1.96 4.87 8.53
C LEU A 156 1.77 3.55 7.76
N ILE A 157 2.86 2.81 7.57
CA ILE A 157 2.84 1.41 7.16
C ILE A 157 3.64 0.59 8.17
N PHE A 158 3.08 -0.53 8.60
CA PHE A 158 3.69 -1.52 9.48
C PHE A 158 3.92 -2.81 8.70
N GLY A 159 5.18 -3.19 8.56
CA GLY A 159 5.62 -4.52 8.13
C GLY A 159 5.68 -5.45 9.33
N VAL A 160 5.01 -6.60 9.22
CA VAL A 160 4.89 -7.59 10.30
C VAL A 160 5.18 -8.99 9.76
N LYS A 161 5.77 -9.88 10.56
CA LYS A 161 6.00 -11.28 10.15
C LYS A 161 4.70 -12.08 9.98
N ASP A 162 3.76 -11.91 10.91
CA ASP A 162 2.49 -12.62 10.89
C ASP A 162 1.32 -11.62 11.04
N PRO A 163 0.70 -11.21 9.92
CA PRO A 163 -0.43 -10.29 9.97
C PRO A 163 -1.65 -10.84 10.72
N LEU A 164 -1.89 -12.15 10.70
CA LEU A 164 -2.99 -12.77 11.43
C LEU A 164 -2.77 -12.60 12.93
N LYS A 165 -1.56 -12.91 13.42
CA LYS A 165 -1.18 -12.70 14.83
C LYS A 165 -1.21 -11.23 15.21
N PHE A 166 -0.70 -10.34 14.35
CA PHE A 166 -0.78 -8.89 14.58
C PHE A 166 -2.23 -8.44 14.77
N HIS A 167 -3.12 -8.80 13.85
CA HIS A 167 -4.52 -8.41 13.93
C HIS A 167 -5.24 -9.02 15.13
N LYS A 168 -4.93 -10.25 15.54
CA LYS A 168 -5.48 -10.84 16.78
C LYS A 168 -5.15 -10.00 18.01
N ILE A 169 -3.88 -9.64 18.19
CA ILE A 169 -3.42 -8.84 19.33
C ILE A 169 -3.99 -7.42 19.25
N ASN A 170 -3.92 -6.79 18.07
CA ASN A 170 -4.35 -5.41 17.89
C ASN A 170 -5.88 -5.23 17.96
N ILE A 171 -6.69 -6.25 17.62
CA ILE A 171 -8.15 -6.21 17.86
C ILE A 171 -8.47 -6.28 19.35
N TYR A 172 -7.73 -7.09 20.11
CA TYR A 172 -7.92 -7.19 21.56
C TYR A 172 -7.52 -5.89 22.26
N GLN A 173 -6.38 -5.32 21.88
CA GLN A 173 -5.89 -4.07 22.45
C GLN A 173 -6.70 -2.85 21.99
N ASN A 174 -6.97 -2.74 20.68
CA ASN A 174 -7.52 -1.56 20.04
C ASN A 174 -8.75 -1.89 19.16
N PRO A 175 -9.84 -2.39 19.77
CA PRO A 175 -11.01 -2.86 19.02
C PRO A 175 -11.73 -1.75 18.23
N ASP A 176 -11.59 -0.50 18.63
CA ASP A 176 -12.19 0.69 18.01
C ASP A 176 -11.46 1.15 16.74
N HIS A 177 -10.21 0.71 16.53
CA HIS A 177 -9.46 0.98 15.29
C HIS A 177 -10.12 0.33 14.06
N TYR A 178 -10.79 -0.80 14.26
CA TYR A 178 -11.40 -1.59 13.20
C TYR A 178 -12.87 -1.19 12.97
N SER A 179 -13.32 -1.31 11.71
CA SER A 179 -14.75 -1.23 11.38
C SER A 179 -15.51 -2.46 11.92
N SER A 180 -16.81 -2.56 11.60
CA SER A 180 -17.65 -3.71 11.99
C SER A 180 -17.11 -5.08 11.51
N LEU A 181 -16.13 -5.10 10.60
CA LEU A 181 -15.42 -6.32 10.19
C LEU A 181 -14.70 -7.04 11.34
N LYS A 182 -14.43 -6.37 12.47
CA LYS A 182 -13.88 -7.03 13.67
C LYS A 182 -14.77 -8.16 14.20
N TRP A 183 -16.10 -8.03 14.04
CA TRP A 183 -17.08 -9.02 14.50
C TRP A 183 -17.04 -10.32 13.67
N CYS A 184 -16.37 -10.30 12.51
CA CYS A 184 -16.15 -11.49 11.68
C CYS A 184 -14.84 -12.22 12.01
N GLY A 185 -14.04 -11.70 12.96
CA GLY A 185 -12.78 -12.28 13.41
C GLY A 185 -11.56 -11.92 12.55
N SER A 186 -10.37 -12.11 13.14
CA SER A 186 -9.07 -11.79 12.52
C SER A 186 -8.75 -12.62 11.27
N SER A 187 -9.30 -13.83 11.16
CA SER A 187 -9.16 -14.67 9.96
C SER A 187 -9.79 -14.04 8.72
N VAL A 188 -10.91 -13.33 8.88
CA VAL A 188 -11.56 -12.61 7.77
C VAL A 188 -10.75 -11.38 7.38
N ILE A 189 -10.23 -10.65 8.37
CA ILE A 189 -9.36 -9.48 8.15
C ILE A 189 -8.08 -9.87 7.41
N SER A 190 -7.41 -10.95 7.84
CA SER A 190 -6.22 -11.49 7.18
C SER A 190 -6.54 -11.98 5.76
N TYR A 191 -7.68 -12.64 5.55
CA TYR A 191 -8.12 -13.04 4.21
C TYR A 191 -8.36 -11.84 3.27
N PHE A 192 -8.90 -10.74 3.78
CA PHE A 192 -9.04 -9.50 3.04
C PHE A 192 -7.70 -8.78 2.85
N GLN A 193 -6.75 -8.93 3.77
CA GLN A 193 -5.43 -8.34 3.66
C GLN A 193 -4.73 -8.79 2.38
N ASP A 194 -4.74 -10.09 2.07
CA ASP A 194 -4.14 -10.70 0.87
C ASP A 194 -4.72 -10.18 -0.47
N ILE A 195 -5.78 -9.37 -0.46
CA ILE A 195 -6.39 -8.81 -1.68
C ILE A 195 -5.69 -7.51 -2.09
N GLY A 196 -5.36 -7.41 -3.39
CA GLY A 196 -4.75 -6.23 -4.01
C GLY A 196 -3.29 -6.09 -3.59
N ALA A 197 -2.90 -4.92 -3.08
CA ALA A 197 -1.53 -4.65 -2.62
C ALA A 197 -1.10 -5.43 -1.37
N GLY A 198 -1.96 -6.25 -0.77
CA GLY A 198 -1.62 -7.01 0.44
C GLY A 198 -1.68 -6.21 1.75
N ILE A 199 -2.24 -4.99 1.72
CA ILE A 199 -2.26 -4.06 2.87
C ILE A 199 -3.67 -3.96 3.44
N TYR A 200 -3.82 -4.05 4.77
CA TYR A 200 -5.05 -3.72 5.47
C TYR A 200 -4.93 -2.36 6.17
N PHE A 201 -5.80 -1.40 5.83
CA PHE A 201 -5.76 -0.05 6.40
C PHE A 201 -6.80 0.17 7.50
N ASN A 202 -6.37 0.79 8.60
CA ASN A 202 -7.21 1.38 9.62
C ASN A 202 -7.12 2.92 9.55
N PRO A 203 -8.09 3.61 8.90
CA PRO A 203 -8.07 5.06 8.77
C PRO A 203 -8.81 5.78 9.91
N PHE A 204 -8.46 7.05 10.13
CA PHE A 204 -9.13 7.96 11.08
C PHE A 204 -9.09 7.47 12.52
N VAL A 205 -7.98 6.85 12.92
CA VAL A 205 -7.76 6.39 14.29
C VAL A 205 -7.17 7.54 15.09
N ASN A 206 -7.58 7.71 16.35
CA ASN A 206 -6.99 8.71 17.23
C ASN A 206 -6.02 8.03 18.20
N ILE A 207 -4.72 8.33 18.06
CA ILE A 207 -3.66 7.83 18.96
C ILE A 207 -2.93 9.05 19.51
N ALA A 208 -2.85 9.17 20.83
CA ALA A 208 -2.22 10.31 21.51
C ALA A 208 -2.72 11.69 21.03
N GLY A 209 -4.01 11.82 20.71
CA GLY A 209 -4.61 13.08 20.26
C GLY A 209 -4.35 13.41 18.78
N ARG A 210 -3.82 12.46 17.99
CA ARG A 210 -3.48 12.65 16.58
C ARG A 210 -4.24 11.68 15.70
N GLU A 211 -4.74 12.20 14.58
CA GLU A 211 -5.40 11.38 13.57
C GLU A 211 -4.36 10.61 12.76
N VAL A 212 -4.41 9.28 12.88
CA VAL A 212 -3.50 8.32 12.27
C VAL A 212 -4.28 7.43 11.30
N LYS A 213 -3.66 7.17 10.16
CA LYS A 213 -4.02 6.07 9.26
C LYS A 213 -2.82 5.14 9.17
N TYR A 214 -2.98 3.89 9.60
CA TYR A 214 -1.92 2.90 9.50
C TYR A 214 -2.36 1.72 8.62
N GLY A 215 -1.43 1.23 7.80
CA GLY A 215 -1.58 0.01 7.00
C GLY A 215 -0.74 -1.12 7.56
N VAL A 216 -1.29 -2.32 7.64
CA VAL A 216 -0.58 -3.54 8.04
C VAL A 216 -0.31 -4.40 6.81
N VAL A 217 0.92 -4.87 6.65
CA VAL A 217 1.37 -5.69 5.52
C VAL A 217 2.41 -6.69 5.98
N SER A 218 2.51 -7.85 5.32
CA SER A 218 3.57 -8.81 5.66
C SER A 218 4.93 -8.35 5.12
N LEU A 219 6.02 -8.76 5.78
CA LEU A 219 7.38 -8.44 5.30
C LEU A 219 7.64 -9.03 3.91
N GLU A 220 7.17 -10.26 3.67
CA GLU A 220 7.30 -10.97 2.40
C GLU A 220 6.64 -10.19 1.27
N ARG A 221 5.45 -9.64 1.53
CA ARG A 221 4.72 -8.83 0.54
C ARG A 221 5.46 -7.53 0.20
N ILE A 222 6.08 -6.86 1.19
CA ILE A 222 6.90 -5.66 0.94
C ILE A 222 8.07 -6.04 0.03
N VAL A 223 8.82 -7.08 0.39
CA VAL A 223 10.00 -7.54 -0.37
C VAL A 223 9.60 -7.93 -1.79
N GLN A 224 8.53 -8.71 -1.95
CA GLN A 224 8.01 -9.12 -3.26
C GLN A 224 7.68 -7.90 -4.14
N ASP A 225 6.95 -6.90 -3.62
CA ASP A 225 6.60 -5.73 -4.41
C ASP A 225 7.85 -4.91 -4.77
N LEU A 226 8.84 -4.80 -3.87
CA LEU A 226 10.12 -4.11 -4.11
C LEU A 226 10.97 -4.80 -5.19
N CYS A 227 11.00 -6.13 -5.21
CA CYS A 227 11.86 -6.90 -6.13
C CYS A 227 11.20 -7.18 -7.48
N THR A 228 9.86 -7.19 -7.56
CA THR A 228 9.13 -7.62 -8.78
C THR A 228 8.29 -6.53 -9.42
N TRP A 229 7.94 -5.47 -8.68
CA TRP A 229 6.97 -4.46 -9.11
C TRP A 229 5.61 -5.06 -9.53
N ASP A 230 5.20 -6.18 -8.93
CA ASP A 230 3.96 -6.90 -9.25
C ASP A 230 2.67 -6.11 -8.99
N SER A 231 2.65 -5.25 -7.96
CA SER A 231 1.55 -4.31 -7.71
C SER A 231 1.98 -2.85 -7.82
N PHE A 232 3.27 -2.60 -7.59
CA PHE A 232 3.92 -1.31 -7.55
C PHE A 232 3.34 -0.32 -6.52
N TYR A 233 2.59 -0.82 -5.54
CA TYR A 233 1.95 0.02 -4.53
C TYR A 233 2.92 0.45 -3.43
N LEU A 234 3.67 -0.51 -2.87
CA LEU A 234 4.68 -0.28 -1.84
C LEU A 234 5.99 0.15 -2.49
N ALA A 235 6.39 -0.49 -3.58
CA ALA A 235 7.58 -0.11 -4.35
C ALA A 235 7.49 1.34 -4.82
N GLY A 236 6.39 1.70 -5.48
CA GLY A 236 6.12 3.07 -5.88
C GLY A 236 6.05 4.02 -4.68
N ARG A 237 5.57 3.60 -3.50
CA ARG A 237 5.58 4.46 -2.31
C ARG A 237 6.98 4.71 -1.78
N LEU A 238 7.80 3.67 -1.69
CA LEU A 238 9.15 3.68 -1.16
C LEU A 238 10.18 4.26 -2.15
N GLN A 239 9.81 4.54 -3.40
CA GLN A 239 10.60 5.36 -4.33
C GLN A 239 10.58 6.86 -4.01
N LYS A 240 9.66 7.30 -3.15
CA LYS A 240 9.56 8.69 -2.70
C LYS A 240 10.02 8.75 -1.23
N PRO A 241 10.58 9.89 -0.77
CA PRO A 241 11.01 10.03 0.61
C PRO A 241 9.95 9.59 1.64
N VAL A 242 10.41 8.81 2.62
CA VAL A 242 9.68 8.32 3.79
C VAL A 242 10.57 8.44 5.02
N LYS A 243 9.97 8.55 6.20
CA LYS A 243 10.72 8.43 7.47
C LYS A 243 10.64 6.97 7.93
N ILE A 244 11.76 6.26 7.90
CA ILE A 244 11.86 4.95 8.54
C ILE A 244 11.80 5.17 10.07
N LEU A 245 10.84 4.49 10.71
CA LEU A 245 10.60 4.52 12.16
C LEU A 245 11.12 3.26 12.84
N LYS A 246 11.06 2.13 12.12
CA LYS A 246 11.68 0.88 12.52
C LYS A 246 12.25 0.21 11.28
N ASP A 247 13.53 -0.09 11.34
CA ASP A 247 14.32 -0.55 10.20
C ASP A 247 14.32 -2.08 10.06
N ASN A 248 14.60 -2.55 8.85
CA ASN A 248 14.75 -3.97 8.53
C ASN A 248 15.76 -4.12 7.38
N ASN A 249 16.85 -4.85 7.60
CA ASN A 249 17.96 -4.97 6.65
C ASN A 249 17.53 -5.52 5.28
N ILE A 250 16.65 -6.51 5.24
CA ILE A 250 16.16 -7.10 4.00
C ILE A 250 15.39 -6.04 3.20
N ILE A 251 14.50 -5.31 3.85
CA ILE A 251 13.73 -4.24 3.19
C ILE A 251 14.65 -3.10 2.76
N LYS A 252 15.61 -2.68 3.58
CA LYS A 252 16.60 -1.66 3.24
C LYS A 252 17.37 -2.02 1.97
N TYR A 253 17.85 -3.27 1.89
CA TYR A 253 18.53 -3.82 0.72
C TYR A 253 17.67 -3.76 -0.54
N TRP A 254 16.48 -4.37 -0.50
CA TRP A 254 15.59 -4.40 -1.65
C TRP A 254 15.08 -3.02 -2.05
N ASN A 255 14.90 -2.13 -1.08
CA ASN A 255 14.51 -0.76 -1.39
C ASN A 255 15.64 -0.02 -2.10
N GLN A 256 16.91 -0.26 -1.77
CA GLN A 256 18.03 0.36 -2.51
C GLN A 256 18.01 -0.02 -4.00
N LEU A 257 17.72 -1.29 -4.31
CA LEU A 257 17.57 -1.76 -5.70
C LEU A 257 16.31 -1.18 -6.37
N ASN A 258 15.20 -1.07 -5.64
CA ASN A 258 13.99 -0.41 -6.11
C ASN A 258 14.23 1.07 -6.47
N LEU A 259 15.02 1.80 -5.67
CA LEU A 259 15.40 3.19 -5.98
C LEU A 259 16.27 3.27 -7.24
N LYS A 260 17.29 2.42 -7.36
CA LYS A 260 18.10 2.33 -8.59
C LYS A 260 17.26 2.03 -9.83
N SER A 261 16.27 1.15 -9.67
CA SER A 261 15.36 0.80 -10.77
C SER A 261 14.46 1.97 -11.17
N ALA A 262 13.93 2.72 -10.21
CA ALA A 262 13.16 3.93 -10.49
C ALA A 262 13.99 5.01 -11.18
N ALA A 263 15.24 5.20 -10.73
CA ALA A 263 16.20 6.11 -11.36
C ALA A 263 16.51 5.71 -12.81
N THR A 264 16.67 4.41 -13.07
CA THR A 264 16.92 3.88 -14.43
C THR A 264 15.76 4.21 -15.37
N VAL A 265 14.52 3.96 -14.93
CA VAL A 265 13.32 4.28 -15.72
C VAL A 265 13.17 5.79 -15.91
N ALA A 266 13.44 6.60 -14.89
CA ALA A 266 13.37 8.05 -14.99
C ALA A 266 14.42 8.62 -15.96
N LYS A 267 15.66 8.11 -15.93
CA LYS A 267 16.71 8.44 -16.91
C LYS A 267 16.23 8.13 -18.34
N TYR A 268 15.72 6.93 -18.56
CA TYR A 268 15.20 6.51 -19.86
C TYR A 268 14.04 7.41 -20.34
N LEU A 269 13.10 7.75 -19.45
CA LEU A 269 11.99 8.63 -19.76
C LEU A 269 12.43 10.04 -20.15
N LEU A 270 13.45 10.59 -19.49
CA LEU A 270 13.99 11.91 -19.83
C LEU A 270 14.71 11.89 -21.19
N HIS A 271 15.52 10.86 -21.46
CA HIS A 271 16.27 10.76 -22.71
C HIS A 271 15.37 10.60 -23.95
N ASN A 272 14.20 9.96 -23.81
CA ASN A 272 13.25 9.77 -24.90
C ASN A 272 12.22 10.92 -25.02
N ASP A 273 12.29 11.92 -24.15
CA ASP A 273 11.40 13.07 -24.20
C ASP A 273 12.06 14.19 -25.01
N ASN A 274 11.62 14.34 -26.26
CA ASN A 274 12.11 15.36 -27.20
C ASN A 274 11.85 16.81 -26.74
N THR A 275 11.11 17.01 -25.64
CA THR A 275 10.85 18.33 -25.05
C THR A 275 11.83 18.72 -23.95
N VAL A 276 12.63 17.77 -23.46
CA VAL A 276 13.58 17.99 -22.36
C VAL A 276 14.88 18.61 -22.91
N LYS A 277 15.46 19.53 -22.14
CA LYS A 277 16.69 20.27 -22.50
C LYS A 277 17.90 19.32 -22.60
N SER A 278 18.96 19.76 -23.29
CA SER A 278 20.22 19.01 -23.46
C SER A 278 20.95 18.66 -22.16
N ARG A 279 20.61 19.30 -21.04
CA ARG A 279 21.15 19.01 -19.70
C ARG A 279 20.05 18.43 -18.82
N LEU A 280 20.37 17.34 -18.11
CA LEU A 280 19.47 16.69 -17.16
C LEU A 280 19.11 17.65 -16.00
N ASP A 281 17.82 17.95 -15.87
CA ASP A 281 17.26 18.72 -14.75
C ASP A 281 16.87 17.75 -13.61
N GLU A 282 17.51 17.91 -12.45
CA GLU A 282 17.21 17.11 -11.25
C GLU A 282 15.74 17.19 -10.84
N PHE A 283 15.11 18.34 -11.00
CA PHE A 283 13.72 18.54 -10.64
C PHE A 283 12.80 17.69 -11.53
N GLU A 284 13.02 17.72 -12.85
CA GLU A 284 12.29 16.89 -13.80
C GLU A 284 12.58 15.40 -13.57
N PHE A 285 13.82 15.04 -13.24
CA PHE A 285 14.18 13.66 -12.89
C PHE A 285 13.38 13.14 -11.69
N TYR A 286 13.31 13.90 -10.60
CA TYR A 286 12.50 13.52 -9.45
C TYR A 286 11.00 13.55 -9.75
N GLN A 287 10.53 14.40 -10.67
CA GLN A 287 9.15 14.36 -11.16
C GLN A 287 8.86 13.07 -11.93
N ARG A 288 9.76 12.59 -12.79
CA ARG A 288 9.59 11.30 -13.48
C ARG A 288 9.51 10.15 -12.49
N ILE A 289 10.42 10.11 -11.51
CA ILE A 289 10.41 9.11 -10.43
C ILE A 289 9.09 9.14 -9.66
N ALA A 290 8.67 10.31 -9.16
CA ALA A 290 7.44 10.44 -8.40
C ALA A 290 6.21 10.09 -9.24
N GLY A 291 6.26 10.41 -10.54
CA GLY A 291 5.23 10.15 -11.55
C GLY A 291 5.00 8.67 -11.84
N LEU A 292 6.02 7.80 -11.72
CA LEU A 292 5.90 6.36 -12.00
C LEU A 292 4.70 5.73 -11.28
N SER A 293 4.52 6.06 -10.00
CA SER A 293 3.44 5.50 -9.16
C SER A 293 2.02 5.96 -9.54
N TYR A 294 1.90 6.92 -10.44
CA TYR A 294 0.62 7.44 -10.93
C TYR A 294 0.30 6.98 -12.36
N ILE A 295 1.22 6.28 -13.02
CA ILE A 295 1.01 5.78 -14.38
C ILE A 295 -0.11 4.74 -14.37
N GLY A 296 -1.28 5.12 -14.89
CA GLY A 296 -2.45 4.25 -14.93
C GLY A 296 -3.16 4.07 -13.58
N ASP A 297 -2.84 4.84 -12.54
CA ASP A 297 -3.62 4.80 -11.30
C ASP A 297 -5.02 5.38 -11.55
N ILE A 298 -6.06 4.55 -11.45
CA ILE A 298 -7.45 4.97 -11.72
C ILE A 298 -7.90 6.13 -10.81
N ARG A 299 -7.33 6.25 -9.61
CA ARG A 299 -7.68 7.31 -8.65
C ARG A 299 -7.15 8.66 -9.12
N TYR A 300 -6.03 8.64 -9.83
CA TYR A 300 -5.43 9.81 -10.46
C TYR A 300 -6.15 10.13 -11.79
N THR A 301 -6.36 9.14 -12.65
CA THR A 301 -7.00 9.32 -13.96
C THR A 301 -8.47 9.78 -13.87
N LEU A 302 -9.21 9.36 -12.85
CA LEU A 302 -10.61 9.78 -12.64
C LEU A 302 -10.76 11.11 -11.89
N GLY A 303 -9.67 11.88 -11.72
CA GLY A 303 -9.70 13.21 -11.10
C GLY A 303 -9.93 13.20 -9.58
N GLY A 304 -9.68 12.07 -8.91
CA GLY A 304 -9.76 11.94 -7.45
C GLY A 304 -8.53 12.50 -6.71
N GLU A 305 -7.50 12.93 -7.44
CA GLU A 305 -6.25 13.49 -6.93
C GLU A 305 -5.93 14.81 -7.66
N ASN A 306 -5.16 15.70 -7.03
CA ASN A 306 -4.76 16.99 -7.62
C ASN A 306 -3.85 16.74 -8.85
N PRO A 307 -4.10 17.36 -10.02
CA PRO A 307 -3.24 17.21 -11.21
C PRO A 307 -1.79 17.62 -10.94
N ASN A 308 -1.55 18.67 -10.16
CA ASN A 308 -0.22 19.16 -9.76
C ASN A 308 0.41 18.33 -8.63
N LYS A 309 -0.15 17.17 -8.27
CA LYS A 309 0.31 16.40 -7.13
C LYS A 309 1.76 15.94 -7.24
N VAL A 310 2.20 15.52 -8.43
CA VAL A 310 3.60 15.10 -8.65
C VAL A 310 4.55 16.28 -8.42
N ASN A 311 4.27 17.43 -9.04
CA ASN A 311 5.03 18.66 -8.84
C ASN A 311 5.11 19.03 -7.35
N ASN A 312 3.95 19.09 -6.69
CA ASN A 312 3.85 19.44 -5.27
C ASN A 312 4.59 18.46 -4.34
N ILE A 313 4.70 17.18 -4.72
CA ILE A 313 5.47 16.19 -3.96
C ILE A 313 6.96 16.50 -4.05
N VAL A 314 7.45 16.73 -5.26
CA VAL A 314 8.88 16.97 -5.53
C VAL A 314 9.30 18.32 -4.96
N GLU A 315 8.60 19.39 -5.28
CA GLU A 315 8.88 20.74 -4.79
C GLU A 315 9.01 20.79 -3.26
N LYS A 316 8.05 20.18 -2.55
CA LYS A 316 8.03 20.19 -1.08
C LYS A 316 9.04 19.25 -0.43
N ASN A 317 9.61 18.32 -1.18
CA ASN A 317 10.57 17.33 -0.65
C ASN A 317 11.88 17.32 -1.43
N PHE A 318 12.19 18.38 -2.19
CA PHE A 318 13.27 18.37 -3.18
C PHE A 318 14.61 17.95 -2.55
N HIS A 319 14.97 18.58 -1.43
CA HIS A 319 16.19 18.22 -0.69
C HIS A 319 16.17 16.78 -0.15
N ASN A 320 15.00 16.27 0.27
CA ASN A 320 14.87 14.88 0.67
C ASN A 320 15.05 13.92 -0.52
N PHE A 321 14.57 14.27 -1.72
CA PHE A 321 14.85 13.51 -2.94
C PHE A 321 16.34 13.51 -3.27
N GLN A 322 17.02 14.66 -3.18
CA GLN A 322 18.48 14.75 -3.36
C GLN A 322 19.21 13.82 -2.38
N LYS A 323 18.83 13.81 -1.10
CA LYS A 323 19.40 12.87 -0.13
C LYS A 323 19.09 11.41 -0.47
N TYR A 324 17.85 11.13 -0.84
CA TYR A 324 17.37 9.76 -1.11
C TYR A 324 18.04 9.13 -2.33
N TYR A 325 18.34 9.96 -3.35
CA TYR A 325 18.90 9.53 -4.62
C TYR A 325 20.37 9.88 -4.80
N GLY A 326 21.05 10.65 -3.95
CA GLY A 326 22.41 11.16 -4.20
C GLY A 326 23.40 10.09 -4.71
N SER A 327 23.64 9.04 -3.93
CA SER A 327 24.55 7.95 -4.35
C SER A 327 24.03 7.11 -5.53
N ILE A 328 22.71 7.11 -5.74
CA ILE A 328 22.06 6.39 -6.85
C ILE A 328 22.15 7.20 -8.14
N TYR A 329 22.05 8.52 -8.03
CA TYR A 329 22.15 9.45 -9.13
C TYR A 329 23.56 9.34 -9.74
N GLU A 330 24.60 9.34 -8.92
CA GLU A 330 25.96 9.10 -9.38
C GLU A 330 26.12 7.76 -10.11
N ASP A 331 25.53 6.70 -9.56
CA ASP A 331 25.62 5.36 -10.14
C ASP A 331 24.84 5.19 -11.46
N VAL A 332 23.60 5.69 -11.51
CA VAL A 332 22.70 5.47 -12.67
C VAL A 332 22.90 6.49 -13.76
N ILE A 333 23.14 7.75 -13.40
CA ILE A 333 23.26 8.88 -14.33
C ILE A 333 24.71 9.02 -14.79
N PHE A 334 25.67 9.21 -13.87
CA PHE A 334 27.06 9.47 -14.25
C PHE A 334 27.79 8.22 -14.72
N HIS A 335 27.64 7.08 -14.02
CA HIS A 335 28.24 5.82 -14.46
C HIS A 335 27.40 5.05 -15.48
N ASN A 336 26.26 5.62 -15.89
CA ASN A 336 25.34 5.05 -16.89
C ASN A 336 24.97 3.58 -16.66
N ARG A 337 24.76 3.17 -15.40
CA ARG A 337 24.32 1.82 -15.06
C ARG A 337 22.80 1.73 -15.05
N ASP A 338 22.28 0.60 -15.53
CA ASP A 338 20.85 0.31 -15.58
C ASP A 338 20.50 -0.83 -14.64
N TYR A 339 19.42 -0.64 -13.90
CA TYR A 339 18.88 -1.61 -12.96
C TYR A 339 17.41 -1.77 -13.25
N LEU A 340 16.96 -3.00 -13.47
CA LEU A 340 15.54 -3.32 -13.65
C LEU A 340 15.20 -4.63 -12.93
N PRO A 341 13.98 -4.75 -12.37
CA PRO A 341 13.48 -6.01 -11.87
C PRO A 341 13.45 -7.11 -12.94
N LEU A 342 13.48 -8.37 -12.50
CA LEU A 342 13.34 -9.50 -13.42
C LEU A 342 12.03 -9.40 -14.21
N GLY A 343 12.10 -9.59 -15.52
CA GLY A 343 10.96 -9.47 -16.43
C GLY A 343 10.70 -8.05 -16.96
N TYR A 344 11.43 -7.04 -16.45
CA TYR A 344 11.38 -5.69 -16.98
C TYR A 344 12.55 -5.44 -17.94
N SER A 345 12.23 -4.79 -19.06
CA SER A 345 13.19 -4.18 -19.98
C SER A 345 12.76 -2.73 -20.24
N LEU A 346 13.65 -1.89 -20.77
CA LEU A 346 13.31 -0.49 -21.09
C LEU A 346 12.12 -0.41 -22.07
N ASP A 347 12.02 -1.35 -23.01
CA ASP A 347 10.94 -1.42 -24.00
C ASP A 347 9.59 -1.78 -23.40
N ASN A 348 9.57 -2.72 -22.43
CA ASN A 348 8.31 -3.23 -21.87
C ASN A 348 7.88 -2.50 -20.59
N CYS A 349 8.80 -1.78 -19.93
CA CYS A 349 8.64 -1.34 -18.55
C CYS A 349 7.37 -0.52 -18.33
N LEU A 350 7.15 0.53 -19.13
CA LEU A 350 6.00 1.41 -18.96
C LEU A 350 4.66 0.69 -19.20
N LYS A 351 4.61 -0.21 -20.17
CA LYS A 351 3.41 -0.98 -20.49
C LYS A 351 3.08 -1.96 -19.36
N THR A 352 4.08 -2.72 -18.90
CA THR A 352 3.94 -3.68 -17.80
C THR A 352 3.56 -2.96 -16.50
N LEU A 353 4.26 -1.88 -16.18
CA LEU A 353 4.03 -1.07 -14.99
C LEU A 353 2.61 -0.49 -14.97
N ARG A 354 2.15 0.09 -16.08
CA ARG A 354 0.79 0.62 -16.22
C ARG A 354 -0.27 -0.45 -15.97
N SER A 355 -0.07 -1.66 -16.51
CA SER A 355 -1.00 -2.79 -16.31
C SER A 355 -1.09 -3.20 -14.84
N HIS A 356 0.06 -3.34 -14.17
CA HIS A 356 0.12 -3.70 -12.74
C HIS A 356 -0.53 -2.63 -11.85
N ILE A 357 -0.23 -1.34 -12.07
CA ILE A 357 -0.80 -0.23 -11.32
C ILE A 357 -2.31 -0.12 -11.54
N GLN A 358 -2.79 -0.25 -12.79
CA GLN A 358 -4.21 -0.23 -13.11
C GLN A 358 -4.97 -1.34 -12.37
N ARG A 359 -4.54 -2.59 -12.51
CA ARG A 359 -5.16 -3.73 -11.83
C ARG A 359 -5.17 -3.55 -10.31
N THR A 360 -4.04 -3.12 -9.74
CA THR A 360 -3.89 -2.95 -8.29
C THR A 360 -4.75 -1.80 -7.76
N SER A 361 -4.76 -0.65 -8.43
CA SER A 361 -5.53 0.53 -8.00
C SER A 361 -7.05 0.28 -8.04
N ILE A 362 -7.54 -0.51 -9.01
CA ILE A 362 -8.94 -0.99 -9.06
C ILE A 362 -9.24 -1.85 -7.83
N LEU A 363 -8.42 -2.88 -7.58
CA LEU A 363 -8.63 -3.79 -6.44
C LEU A 363 -8.55 -3.05 -5.10
N GLN A 364 -7.64 -2.10 -4.95
CA GLN A 364 -7.52 -1.27 -3.74
C GLN A 364 -8.72 -0.35 -3.54
N THR A 365 -9.24 0.25 -4.62
CA THR A 365 -10.43 1.10 -4.54
C THR A 365 -11.64 0.27 -4.09
N LEU A 366 -11.86 -0.89 -4.70
CA LEU A 366 -12.93 -1.82 -4.32
C LEU A 366 -12.78 -2.32 -2.88
N LYS A 367 -11.56 -2.69 -2.49
CA LYS A 367 -11.25 -3.12 -1.12
C LYS A 367 -11.53 -2.02 -0.10
N GLY A 368 -11.08 -0.79 -0.36
CA GLY A 368 -11.29 0.34 0.53
C GLY A 368 -12.77 0.60 0.82
N ILE A 369 -13.62 0.50 -0.22
CA ILE A 369 -15.08 0.61 -0.10
C ILE A 369 -15.64 -0.50 0.81
N ALA A 370 -15.18 -1.74 0.61
CA ALA A 370 -15.64 -2.89 1.40
C ALA A 370 -15.17 -2.84 2.86
N THR A 371 -13.92 -2.43 3.12
CA THR A 371 -13.31 -2.55 4.46
C THR A 371 -13.59 -1.36 5.38
N ALA A 372 -13.64 -0.15 4.85
CA ALA A 372 -13.92 1.03 5.67
C ALA A 372 -15.42 1.14 6.05
N GLY A 373 -16.30 0.43 5.34
CA GLY A 373 -17.75 0.60 5.42
C GLY A 373 -18.20 1.86 4.67
N ALA A 374 -19.49 1.95 4.32
CA ALA A 374 -20.01 3.02 3.48
C ALA A 374 -19.68 4.42 4.05
N THR A 375 -19.88 4.64 5.35
CA THR A 375 -19.73 5.96 6.00
C THR A 375 -18.28 6.48 6.01
N LYS A 376 -17.29 5.67 6.44
CA LYS A 376 -15.87 6.09 6.42
C LYS A 376 -15.32 6.21 5.00
N SER A 377 -15.80 5.38 4.05
CA SER A 377 -15.43 5.47 2.63
C SER A 377 -15.90 6.78 2.00
N PHE A 378 -17.15 7.18 2.28
CA PHE A 378 -17.69 8.47 1.85
C PHE A 378 -16.90 9.64 2.44
N LYS A 379 -16.60 9.61 3.75
CA LYS A 379 -15.76 10.66 4.40
C LYS A 379 -14.38 10.75 3.75
N TYR A 380 -13.74 9.62 3.45
CA TYR A 380 -12.44 9.57 2.79
C TYR A 380 -12.48 10.15 1.37
N ALA A 381 -13.39 9.67 0.51
CA ALA A 381 -13.56 10.18 -0.85
C ALA A 381 -13.88 11.68 -0.87
N TRP A 382 -14.74 12.15 0.05
CA TRP A 382 -15.07 13.56 0.20
C TRP A 382 -13.85 14.41 0.59
N SER A 383 -13.06 13.98 1.58
CA SER A 383 -11.84 14.69 1.99
C SER A 383 -10.81 14.83 0.86
N LYS A 384 -10.69 13.82 -0.01
CA LYS A 384 -9.80 13.83 -1.17
C LYS A 384 -10.29 14.80 -2.24
N LYS A 385 -11.60 14.76 -2.54
CA LYS A 385 -12.24 15.68 -3.47
C LYS A 385 -12.11 17.14 -3.02
N MET A 386 -12.31 17.42 -1.73
CA MET A 386 -12.12 18.77 -1.17
C MET A 386 -10.66 19.24 -1.28
N LYS A 387 -9.68 18.37 -1.07
CA LYS A 387 -8.26 18.69 -1.28
C LYS A 387 -7.92 18.96 -2.75
N ALA A 388 -8.55 18.25 -3.68
CA ALA A 388 -8.38 18.48 -5.11
C ALA A 388 -8.98 19.84 -5.54
N TRP A 389 -10.10 20.27 -4.94
CA TRP A 389 -10.73 21.56 -5.21
C TRP A 389 -9.99 22.75 -4.61
N LYS A 390 -9.44 22.62 -3.39
CA LYS A 390 -8.64 23.70 -2.75
C LYS A 390 -7.24 23.90 -3.38
N GLY A 391 -6.83 23.01 -4.28
CA GLY A 391 -5.53 23.06 -4.95
C GLY A 391 -5.61 23.42 -6.44
N LYS A 392 -6.77 23.89 -6.91
CA LYS A 392 -6.92 24.77 -8.06
C LYS A 392 -6.87 26.20 -7.54
#